data_AF-A0A916EJR6-F1
#
_entry.id   AF-A0A916EJR6-F1
#
_cell.length_a   1.000
_cell.length_b   1.000
_cell.length_c   1.000
_cell.angle_alpha   90.00
_cell.angle_beta   90.00
_cell.angle_gamma   90.00
#
_symmetry.space_group_name_H-M   'P 1'
#
loop_
_entity.id
_entity.type
_entity.pdbx_description
1 polymer ?
#
loop_
_entity_poly.entity_id
_entity_poly.type
_entity_poly.pdbx_seq_one_letter_code
_entity_poly.pdbx_strand_id
1 'polypeptide(L)'
;MPATKAYEVLLRNWGGQSNAECCVWQEDAQHNFITYIPQSVPNEKHHYYYCSNCATFDGMDKEGADLRNGILTYRTLDDTTTYWADMVVSFKPGNNHIRTNRGGDSGYNNHTCFHVFGDHNEARLDEAPYEECQKIRDSN
;
A
#
# COMPACT_ATOMS: atom_id res chain seq x y z
N MET A 1 6.37 -16.12 18.73
CA MET A 1 7.19 -14.93 18.38
C MET A 1 6.50 -13.73 18.99
N PRO A 2 7.20 -12.82 19.69
CA PRO A 2 6.57 -11.55 20.08
C PRO A 2 6.04 -10.89 18.81
N ALA A 3 4.85 -10.32 18.85
CA ALA A 3 4.40 -9.46 17.76
C ALA A 3 5.38 -8.29 17.69
N THR A 4 6.32 -8.35 16.73
CA THR A 4 7.16 -7.20 16.40
C THR A 4 6.19 -6.06 16.08
N LYS A 5 6.26 -5.00 16.87
CA LYS A 5 5.48 -3.81 16.61
C LYS A 5 5.91 -3.27 15.25
N ALA A 6 4.95 -2.81 14.47
CA ALA A 6 5.16 -2.27 13.14
C ALA A 6 4.22 -1.10 12.92
N TYR A 7 4.60 -0.15 12.07
CA TYR A 7 3.68 0.88 11.61
C TYR A 7 2.66 0.26 10.66
N GLU A 8 1.37 0.38 10.97
CA GLU A 8 0.29 0.10 10.02
C GLU A 8 0.18 1.24 8.98
N VAL A 9 0.05 0.84 7.72
CA VAL A 9 -0.26 1.71 6.59
C VAL A 9 -1.59 1.25 6.01
N LEU A 10 -2.61 2.09 6.17
CA LEU A 10 -3.96 1.80 5.66
C LEU A 10 -4.14 2.43 4.30
N LEU A 11 -4.70 1.67 3.38
CA LEU A 11 -4.98 2.13 2.02
C LEU A 11 -6.48 2.03 1.79
N ARG A 12 -7.07 3.11 1.30
CA ARG A 12 -8.45 3.17 0.85
C ARG A 12 -8.46 3.42 -0.65
N ASN A 13 -9.11 2.54 -1.40
CA ASN A 13 -9.23 2.74 -2.84
C ASN A 13 -10.16 3.93 -3.12
N TRP A 14 -9.70 4.86 -3.94
CA TRP A 14 -10.46 6.04 -4.39
C TRP A 14 -10.75 6.03 -5.89
N GLY A 15 -10.67 4.85 -6.49
CA GLY A 15 -10.90 4.60 -7.90
C GLY A 15 -9.62 4.69 -8.74
N GLY A 16 -9.82 4.54 -10.04
CA GLY A 16 -8.75 4.46 -11.01
C GLY A 16 -9.17 3.67 -12.23
N GLN A 17 -8.22 3.44 -13.14
CA GLN A 17 -8.47 2.67 -14.35
C GLN A 17 -8.49 1.16 -14.08
N SER A 18 -9.52 0.46 -14.57
CA SER A 18 -9.70 -0.98 -14.35
C SER A 18 -8.74 -1.88 -15.14
N ASN A 19 -8.06 -1.32 -16.16
CA ASN A 19 -7.00 -1.97 -16.92
C ASN A 19 -5.59 -1.61 -16.43
N ALA A 20 -5.49 -0.88 -15.31
CA ALA A 20 -4.24 -0.47 -14.70
C ALA A 20 -3.94 -1.28 -13.43
N GLU A 21 -2.66 -1.51 -13.19
CA GLU A 21 -2.14 -2.12 -11.97
C GLU A 21 -1.52 -1.04 -11.08
N CYS A 22 -1.89 -1.02 -9.81
CA CYS A 22 -1.42 -0.10 -8.78
C CYS A 22 -0.64 -0.88 -7.73
N CYS A 23 0.67 -0.66 -7.67
CA CYS A 23 1.55 -1.25 -6.66
C CYS A 23 1.86 -0.21 -5.60
N VAL A 24 1.57 -0.50 -4.32
CA VAL A 24 1.85 0.41 -3.20
C VAL A 24 2.72 -0.30 -2.17
N TRP A 25 3.84 0.29 -1.77
CA TRP A 25 4.75 -0.30 -0.78
C TRP A 25 5.44 0.75 0.08
N GLN A 26 6.25 0.30 1.03
CA GLN A 26 7.02 1.15 1.94
C GLN A 26 8.51 0.93 1.74
N GLU A 27 9.26 2.03 1.71
CA GLU A 27 10.73 2.02 1.68
C GLU A 27 11.31 2.80 2.86
N ASP A 28 12.53 2.45 3.28
CA ASP A 28 13.32 3.27 4.20
C ASP A 28 14.07 4.41 3.48
N ALA A 29 14.83 5.20 4.24
CA ALA A 29 15.60 6.33 3.70
C ALA A 29 16.72 5.92 2.71
N GLN A 30 17.04 4.62 2.61
CA GLN A 30 18.00 4.06 1.68
C GLN A 30 17.34 3.33 0.51
N HIS A 31 16.02 3.48 0.33
CA HIS A 31 15.23 2.79 -0.70
C HIS A 31 15.19 1.26 -0.54
N ASN A 32 15.38 0.75 0.68
CA ASN A 32 15.14 -0.66 0.94
C ASN A 32 13.65 -0.91 1.11
N PHE A 33 13.13 -1.94 0.45
CA PHE A 33 11.76 -2.40 0.63
C PHE A 33 11.53 -2.89 2.07
N ILE A 34 10.61 -2.27 2.79
CA ILE A 34 10.30 -2.59 4.18
C ILE A 34 8.81 -2.88 4.42
N THR A 35 8.00 -3.08 3.38
CA THR A 35 6.66 -3.67 3.55
C THR A 35 6.80 -5.11 4.01
N TYR A 36 6.17 -5.44 5.14
CA TYR A 36 6.10 -6.79 5.63
C TYR A 36 5.17 -7.64 4.76
N ILE A 37 5.75 -8.67 4.15
CA ILE A 37 5.02 -9.73 3.45
C ILE A 37 5.08 -11.00 4.33
N PRO A 38 3.93 -11.58 4.74
CA PRO A 38 3.92 -12.78 5.56
C PRO A 38 4.65 -13.95 4.88
N GLN A 39 5.38 -14.75 5.66
CA GLN A 39 6.10 -15.93 5.14
C GLN A 39 5.19 -17.00 4.50
N SER A 40 3.88 -16.95 4.79
CA SER A 40 2.87 -17.80 4.14
C SER A 40 2.60 -17.42 2.69
N VAL A 41 2.98 -16.23 2.25
CA VAL A 41 2.86 -15.78 0.86
C VAL A 41 4.10 -16.25 0.09
N PRO A 42 3.94 -17.12 -0.93
CA PRO A 42 5.07 -17.59 -1.74
C PRO A 42 5.80 -16.44 -2.44
N ASN A 43 7.12 -16.56 -2.59
CA ASN A 43 7.97 -15.50 -3.18
C ASN A 43 7.52 -15.11 -4.59
N GLU A 44 7.10 -16.07 -5.41
CA GLU A 44 6.57 -15.84 -6.76
C GLU A 44 5.26 -15.04 -6.78
N LYS A 45 4.63 -14.85 -5.63
CA LYS A 45 3.41 -14.07 -5.44
C LYS A 45 3.61 -12.73 -4.75
N HIS A 46 4.82 -12.38 -4.32
CA HIS A 46 5.06 -11.14 -3.57
C HIS A 46 4.58 -9.90 -4.31
N HIS A 47 4.76 -9.85 -5.64
CA HIS A 47 4.21 -8.78 -6.48
C HIS A 47 2.69 -8.60 -6.29
N TYR A 48 1.93 -9.69 -6.29
CA TYR A 48 0.46 -9.64 -6.14
C TYR A 48 0.01 -9.29 -4.72
N TYR A 49 0.90 -9.37 -3.73
CA TYR A 49 0.58 -8.97 -2.36
C TYR A 49 0.47 -7.45 -2.23
N TYR A 50 1.30 -6.70 -2.97
CA TYR A 50 1.33 -5.25 -2.90
C TYR A 50 0.83 -4.52 -4.16
N CYS A 51 0.47 -5.28 -5.21
CA CYS A 51 -0.10 -4.77 -6.45
C CYS A 51 -1.56 -5.20 -6.62
N SER A 52 -2.44 -4.22 -6.81
CA SER A 52 -3.86 -4.41 -7.03
C SER A 52 -4.31 -3.86 -8.38
N ASN A 53 -5.56 -4.12 -8.74
CA ASN A 53 -6.23 -3.31 -9.75
C ASN A 53 -6.32 -1.85 -9.24
N CYS A 54 -6.10 -0.85 -10.10
CA CYS A 54 -6.24 0.54 -9.64
C CYS A 54 -7.69 0.92 -9.32
N ALA A 55 -8.67 0.29 -9.97
CA ALA A 55 -10.09 0.59 -9.75
C ALA A 55 -10.68 -0.05 -8.48
N THR A 56 -10.02 -1.06 -7.90
CA THR A 56 -10.53 -1.77 -6.71
C THR A 56 -9.44 -2.59 -6.01
N PHE A 57 -9.60 -2.83 -4.71
CA PHE A 57 -8.79 -3.78 -3.95
C PHE A 57 -9.39 -5.19 -3.89
N ASP A 58 -10.50 -5.45 -4.60
CA ASP A 58 -11.13 -6.76 -4.59
C ASP A 58 -10.16 -7.89 -4.97
N GLY A 59 -10.10 -8.93 -4.14
CA GLY A 59 -9.25 -10.09 -4.34
C GLY A 59 -7.87 -10.02 -3.70
N MET A 60 -7.47 -8.87 -3.13
CA MET A 60 -6.18 -8.75 -2.42
C MET A 60 -6.10 -9.69 -1.19
N ASP A 61 -7.24 -10.00 -0.58
CA ASP A 61 -7.36 -11.01 0.48
C ASP A 61 -6.90 -12.41 0.03
N LYS A 62 -7.16 -12.77 -1.23
CA LYS A 62 -6.76 -14.05 -1.82
C LYS A 62 -5.27 -14.11 -2.14
N GLU A 63 -4.63 -12.95 -2.31
CA GLU A 63 -3.17 -12.82 -2.44
C GLU A 63 -2.46 -12.72 -1.09
N GLY A 64 -3.23 -12.78 0.02
CA GLY A 64 -2.74 -12.87 1.38
C GLY A 64 -2.69 -11.54 2.14
N ALA A 65 -3.07 -10.43 1.51
CA ALA A 65 -3.11 -9.13 2.15
C ALA A 65 -4.32 -8.99 3.09
N ASP A 66 -4.20 -8.17 4.13
CA ASP A 66 -5.30 -7.90 5.07
C ASP A 66 -6.25 -6.85 4.48
N LEU A 67 -7.35 -7.31 3.88
CA LEU A 67 -8.42 -6.47 3.33
C LEU A 67 -9.69 -6.62 4.18
N ARG A 68 -10.09 -5.53 4.85
CA ARG A 68 -11.31 -5.48 5.67
C ARG A 68 -12.10 -4.22 5.38
N ASN A 69 -13.39 -4.38 5.04
CA ASN A 69 -14.29 -3.27 4.68
C ASN A 69 -13.73 -2.30 3.63
N GLY A 70 -13.03 -2.84 2.62
CA GLY A 70 -12.41 -2.02 1.57
C GLY A 70 -11.14 -1.28 1.98
N ILE A 71 -10.63 -1.49 3.19
CA ILE A 71 -9.34 -0.98 3.67
C ILE A 71 -8.30 -2.09 3.58
N LEU A 72 -7.27 -1.85 2.79
CA LEU A 72 -6.10 -2.71 2.69
C LEU A 72 -5.07 -2.28 3.75
N THR A 73 -4.56 -3.24 4.51
CA THR A 73 -3.63 -2.98 5.62
C THR A 73 -2.27 -3.59 5.31
N TYR A 74 -1.27 -2.73 5.18
CA TYR A 74 0.13 -3.12 5.18
C TYR A 74 0.78 -2.78 6.51
N ARG A 75 1.93 -3.39 6.75
CA ARG A 75 2.78 -3.14 7.92
C ARG A 75 4.21 -2.97 7.46
N THR A 76 4.97 -2.10 8.11
CA THR A 76 6.42 -2.08 7.98
C THR A 76 7.05 -3.31 8.65
N LEU A 77 8.36 -3.55 8.44
CA LEU A 77 9.09 -4.62 9.13
C LEU A 77 9.20 -4.40 10.65
N ASP A 78 9.21 -3.14 11.09
CA ASP A 78 9.34 -2.70 12.48
C ASP A 78 8.68 -1.33 12.72
N ASP A 79 8.58 -0.86 13.97
CA ASP A 79 8.01 0.44 14.38
C ASP A 79 9.07 1.47 14.80
N THR A 80 10.29 1.35 14.27
CA THR A 80 11.42 2.24 14.58
C THR A 80 12.04 2.87 13.34
N THR A 81 11.87 2.24 12.18
CA THR A 81 12.38 2.68 10.89
C THR A 81 11.41 3.66 10.28
N THR A 82 11.87 4.90 10.08
CA THR A 82 11.13 5.88 9.27
C THR A 82 10.91 5.34 7.87
N TYR A 83 9.70 5.53 7.33
CA TYR A 83 9.34 5.03 6.01
C TYR A 83 8.74 6.09 5.10
N TRP A 84 8.83 5.84 3.80
CA TRP A 84 8.09 6.51 2.74
C TRP A 84 7.12 5.54 2.10
N ALA A 85 5.99 6.03 1.62
CA ALA A 85 5.02 5.23 0.90
C ALA A 85 5.15 5.51 -0.60
N ASP A 86 5.48 4.46 -1.36
CA ASP A 86 5.67 4.51 -2.79
C ASP A 86 4.47 3.91 -3.50
N MET A 87 4.14 4.45 -4.66
CA MET A 87 3.14 3.90 -5.54
C MET A 87 3.60 3.95 -6.99
N VAL A 88 3.36 2.87 -7.72
CA VAL A 88 3.52 2.76 -9.17
C VAL A 88 2.21 2.37 -9.82
N VAL A 89 1.83 3.11 -10.87
CA VAL A 89 0.74 2.75 -11.77
C VAL A 89 1.33 2.24 -13.08
N SER A 90 0.88 1.06 -13.52
CA SER A 90 1.36 0.38 -14.73
C SER A 90 0.20 0.03 -15.66
N PHE A 91 0.38 0.26 -16.96
CA PHE A 91 -0.61 -0.06 -18.00
C PHE A 91 -0.14 -1.21 -18.87
N LYS A 92 -1.06 -2.14 -19.20
CA LYS A 92 -0.79 -3.15 -20.23
C LYS A 92 -1.56 -2.82 -21.52
N PRO A 93 -0.92 -2.85 -22.71
CA PRO A 93 0.51 -2.96 -22.99
C PRO A 93 1.16 -1.58 -23.20
N GLY A 94 2.06 -1.18 -22.32
CA GLY A 94 2.94 -0.03 -22.52
C GLY A 94 3.84 0.15 -21.31
N ASN A 95 5.15 0.25 -21.50
CA ASN A 95 6.13 0.45 -20.42
C ASN A 95 6.05 1.85 -19.77
N ASN A 96 4.87 2.47 -19.79
CA ASN A 96 4.65 3.73 -19.12
C ASN A 96 4.29 3.40 -17.67
N HIS A 97 5.15 3.86 -16.77
CA HIS A 97 4.95 3.76 -15.34
C HIS A 97 4.92 5.16 -14.76
N ILE A 98 3.90 5.45 -13.96
CA ILE A 98 3.81 6.71 -13.23
C ILE A 98 4.03 6.39 -11.77
N ARG A 99 4.85 7.20 -11.12
CA ARG A 99 5.29 6.96 -9.76
C ARG A 99 4.94 8.15 -8.89
N THR A 100 4.58 7.87 -7.64
CA THR A 100 4.49 8.87 -6.59
C THR A 100 5.12 8.32 -5.33
N ASN A 101 5.65 9.21 -4.50
CA ASN A 101 6.26 8.90 -3.22
C ASN A 101 5.72 9.90 -2.19
N ARG A 102 5.38 9.41 -1.00
CA ARG A 102 4.85 10.21 0.12
C ARG A 102 5.71 10.00 1.36
N GLY A 103 5.83 11.05 2.15
CA GLY A 103 6.71 11.11 3.33
C GLY A 103 7.47 12.44 3.45
N GLY A 104 7.49 13.24 2.39
CA GLY A 104 8.21 14.52 2.37
C GLY A 104 9.71 14.32 2.66
N ASP A 105 10.34 15.34 3.25
CA ASP A 105 11.79 15.28 3.53
C ASP A 105 12.14 14.40 4.75
N SER A 106 11.17 14.10 5.61
CA SER A 106 11.41 13.45 6.90
C SER A 106 10.85 12.03 7.02
N GLY A 107 10.03 11.58 6.05
CA GLY A 107 9.30 10.33 6.11
C GLY A 107 8.26 10.28 7.22
N TYR A 108 7.64 9.12 7.39
CA TYR A 108 6.69 8.81 8.45
C TYR A 108 7.33 7.93 9.53
N ASN A 109 6.96 8.18 10.78
CA ASN A 109 7.36 7.40 11.96
C ASN A 109 6.13 7.08 12.83
N ASN A 110 4.98 6.93 12.19
CA ASN A 110 3.69 6.67 12.78
C ASN A 110 2.81 5.84 11.82
N HIS A 111 1.65 5.43 12.31
CA HIS A 111 0.62 4.85 11.46
C HIS A 111 0.06 5.89 10.49
N THR A 112 -0.20 5.48 9.25
CA THR A 112 -0.71 6.38 8.20
C THR A 112 -1.91 5.79 7.49
N CYS A 113 -2.72 6.65 6.89
CA CYS A 113 -3.69 6.24 5.90
C CYS A 113 -3.52 7.05 4.62
N PHE A 114 -3.70 6.38 3.48
CA PHE A 114 -3.74 7.02 2.16
C PHE A 114 -5.01 6.64 1.41
N HIS A 115 -5.56 7.62 0.71
CA HIS A 115 -6.40 7.35 -0.43
C HIS A 115 -5.54 7.07 -1.65
N VAL A 116 -5.81 5.94 -2.31
CA VAL A 116 -5.06 5.46 -3.47
C VAL A 116 -5.86 5.71 -4.73
N PHE A 117 -5.27 6.45 -5.67
CA PHE A 117 -5.84 6.69 -6.99
C PHE A 117 -4.80 6.48 -8.08
N GLY A 118 -5.14 5.69 -9.10
CA GLY A 118 -4.24 5.39 -10.22
C GLY A 118 -4.93 5.41 -11.58
N ASP A 119 -4.41 6.21 -12.49
CA ASP A 119 -4.92 6.41 -13.85
C ASP A 119 -3.77 6.63 -14.84
N HIS A 120 -4.06 6.67 -16.15
CA HIS A 120 -3.09 6.70 -17.25
C HIS A 120 -1.97 7.73 -17.07
N ASN A 121 -2.30 8.88 -16.46
CA ASN A 121 -1.39 10.00 -16.28
C ASN A 121 -1.19 10.38 -14.80
N GLU A 122 -1.65 9.56 -13.87
CA GLU A 122 -1.76 9.96 -12.46
C GLU A 122 -1.51 8.78 -11.52
N ALA A 123 -0.57 8.95 -10.60
CA ALA A 123 -0.37 8.07 -9.45
C ALA A 123 -0.47 8.95 -8.20
N ARG A 124 -1.44 8.66 -7.33
CA ARG A 124 -1.71 9.49 -6.15
C ARG A 124 -1.91 8.67 -4.90
N LEU A 125 -1.21 9.13 -3.88
CA LEU A 125 -1.36 8.74 -2.48
C LEU A 125 -1.67 10.02 -1.71
N ASP A 126 -2.96 10.25 -1.45
CA ASP A 126 -3.39 11.42 -0.68
C ASP A 126 -3.54 11.02 0.79
N GLU A 127 -2.83 11.72 1.68
CA GLU A 127 -2.92 11.47 3.12
C GLU A 127 -4.35 11.66 3.64
N ALA A 128 -4.78 10.72 4.46
CA ALA A 128 -6.04 10.75 5.18
C ALA A 128 -5.81 10.52 6.67
N PRO A 129 -6.72 11.00 7.55
CA PRO A 129 -6.62 10.70 8.98
C PRO A 129 -6.63 9.19 9.24
N TYR A 130 -5.61 8.70 9.94
CA TYR A 130 -5.47 7.28 10.24
C TYR A 130 -6.70 6.72 10.97
N GLU A 131 -7.20 7.47 11.95
CA GLU A 131 -8.34 7.07 12.78
C GLU A 131 -9.64 6.94 11.96
N GLU A 132 -9.78 7.66 10.86
CA GLU A 132 -10.92 7.51 9.96
C GLU A 132 -10.87 6.16 9.24
N CYS A 133 -9.72 5.85 8.62
CA CYS A 133 -9.53 4.59 7.92
C CYS A 133 -9.58 3.39 8.87
N GLN A 134 -9.04 3.53 10.08
CA GLN A 134 -9.11 2.51 11.12
C GLN A 134 -10.56 2.21 11.50
N LYS A 135 -11.39 3.23 11.70
CA LYS A 135 -12.82 3.05 12.01
C LYS A 135 -13.56 2.33 10.90
N ILE A 136 -13.25 2.59 9.63
CA ILE A 136 -13.84 1.89 8.48
C ILE A 136 -13.36 0.43 8.45
N ARG A 137 -12.06 0.19 8.60
CA ARG A 137 -11.48 -1.16 8.63
C ARG A 137 -12.10 -2.03 9.73
N ASP A 138 -12.34 -1.44 10.90
CA ASP A 138 -12.76 -2.14 12.10
C ASP A 138 -14.29 -2.07 12.35
N SER A 139 -15.07 -1.46 11.45
CA SER A 139 -16.53 -1.48 11.53
C SER A 139 -17.09 -2.88 11.21
N ASN A 140 -18.16 -3.31 11.89
CA ASN A 140 -18.82 -4.59 11.61
C ASN A 140 -20.02 -4.42 10.68
#